data_AF-A0A7K2L3W6-F1
#
_entry.id   AF-A0A7K2L3W6-F1
#
_cell.length_a   1.000
_cell.length_b   1.000
_cell.length_c   1.000
_cell.angle_alpha   90.00
_cell.angle_beta   90.00
_cell.angle_gamma   90.00
#
_symmetry.space_group_name_H-M   'P 1'
#
loop_
_entity.id
_entity.type
_entity.pdbx_description
1 polymer ?
#
loop_
_entity_poly.entity_id
_entity_poly.type
_entity_poly.pdbx_seq_one_letter_code
_entity_poly.pdbx_strand_id
1 'polypeptide(L)'
;PLPPPDRPGRPAVFPPDPDAPDPLALDLLASEAAVRAHAFLTTGQDPVAALSPWQDAVRLAAAHPGSGLTASTRALYRDLAYALDRTPTDLARAVAGWRQGGAAGLAVLEEPWDPPAGPFDRARPALIAADFPAFRPWRNRLSTESLQLRLGRDGLWYGYESDAGREDWWPRGAPDLDPVGALTDLLGH
;
A
#
# COMPACT_ATOMS: atom_id res chain seq x y z
N PRO A 1 -29.00 17.05 -15.74
CA PRO A 1 -28.29 16.27 -14.70
C PRO A 1 -28.15 17.08 -13.42
N LEU A 2 -28.37 16.47 -12.26
CA LEU A 2 -28.09 17.13 -10.97
C LEU A 2 -26.57 17.20 -10.74
N PRO A 3 -26.04 18.28 -10.15
CA PRO A 3 -24.63 18.34 -9.79
C PRO A 3 -24.30 17.30 -8.72
N PRO A 4 -23.08 16.74 -8.71
CA PRO A 4 -22.66 15.80 -7.69
C PRO A 4 -22.60 16.48 -6.31
N PRO A 5 -22.86 15.77 -5.22
CA PRO A 5 -22.75 16.32 -3.86
C PRO A 5 -21.30 16.65 -3.51
N ASP A 6 -21.08 17.64 -2.64
CA ASP A 6 -19.73 18.13 -2.28
C ASP A 6 -18.88 17.09 -1.52
N ARG A 7 -19.51 16.10 -0.90
CA ARG A 7 -18.85 15.04 -0.12
C ARG A 7 -19.56 13.70 -0.25
N PRO A 8 -18.87 12.58 0.01
CA PRO A 8 -19.51 11.27 0.15
C PRO A 8 -20.68 11.29 1.14
N GLY A 9 -21.69 10.48 0.83
CA GLY A 9 -22.79 10.20 1.74
C GLY A 9 -22.30 9.52 3.03
N ARG A 10 -23.10 9.58 4.09
CA ARG A 10 -22.85 8.82 5.32
C ARG A 10 -23.79 7.61 5.36
N PRO A 11 -23.32 6.42 5.74
CA PRO A 11 -24.19 5.26 5.92
C PRO A 11 -25.32 5.53 6.92
N ALA A 12 -26.45 4.86 6.72
CA ALA A 12 -27.48 4.77 7.73
C ALA A 12 -27.00 3.83 8.86
N VAL A 13 -27.27 4.20 10.11
CA VAL A 13 -26.97 3.36 11.27
C VAL A 13 -28.13 2.39 11.45
N PHE A 14 -27.84 1.09 11.39
CA PHE A 14 -28.81 0.03 11.64
C PHE A 14 -28.62 -0.58 13.04
N PRO A 15 -29.70 -1.00 13.72
CA PRO A 15 -29.58 -1.74 14.98
C PRO A 15 -28.85 -3.07 14.74
N PRO A 16 -28.02 -3.54 15.70
CA PRO A 16 -27.34 -4.81 15.58
C PRO A 16 -28.33 -5.98 15.56
N ASP A 17 -28.10 -6.96 14.69
CA ASP A 17 -28.87 -8.19 14.55
C ASP A 17 -27.89 -9.38 14.68
N PRO A 18 -28.13 -10.34 15.59
CA PRO A 18 -27.23 -11.48 15.82
C PRO A 18 -27.11 -12.43 14.62
N ASP A 19 -28.07 -12.44 13.69
CA ASP A 19 -28.00 -13.23 12.45
C ASP A 19 -27.43 -12.44 11.27
N ALA A 20 -27.14 -11.13 11.46
CA ALA A 20 -26.56 -10.28 10.44
C ALA A 20 -25.02 -10.30 10.44
N PRO A 21 -24.39 -9.91 9.31
CA PRO A 21 -22.95 -9.68 9.26
C PRO A 21 -22.48 -8.68 10.34
N ASP A 22 -21.21 -8.77 10.71
CA ASP A 22 -20.59 -7.87 11.70
C ASP A 22 -20.94 -6.39 11.41
N PRO A 23 -21.58 -5.67 12.34
CA PRO A 23 -22.03 -4.29 12.11
C PRO A 23 -20.89 -3.34 11.74
N LEU A 24 -19.68 -3.57 12.27
CA LEU A 24 -18.51 -2.79 11.87
C LEU A 24 -18.17 -3.07 10.40
N ALA A 25 -18.04 -4.33 10.00
CA ALA A 25 -17.82 -4.69 8.59
C ALA A 25 -18.88 -4.08 7.64
N LEU A 26 -20.14 -4.02 8.06
CA LEU A 26 -21.22 -3.43 7.27
C LEU A 26 -21.12 -1.90 7.14
N ASP A 27 -20.84 -1.19 8.24
CA ASP A 27 -20.63 0.26 8.23
C ASP A 27 -19.44 0.66 7.33
N LEU A 28 -18.40 -0.17 7.35
CA LEU A 28 -17.23 -0.01 6.51
C LEU A 28 -17.56 -0.19 5.02
N LEU A 29 -18.26 -1.27 4.68
CA LEU A 29 -18.71 -1.52 3.30
C LEU A 29 -19.60 -0.38 2.79
N ALA A 30 -20.52 0.11 3.63
CA ALA A 30 -21.41 1.21 3.26
C ALA A 30 -20.66 2.54 3.09
N SER A 31 -19.69 2.83 3.97
CA SER A 31 -18.84 4.03 3.87
C SER A 31 -18.01 4.00 2.59
N GLU A 32 -17.45 2.83 2.25
CA GLU A 32 -16.66 2.63 1.04
C GLU A 32 -17.50 2.78 -0.22
N ALA A 33 -18.69 2.18 -0.25
CA ALA A 33 -19.64 2.34 -1.35
C ALA A 33 -20.02 3.81 -1.57
N ALA A 34 -20.19 4.59 -0.49
CA ALA A 34 -20.48 6.02 -0.57
C ALA A 34 -19.30 6.83 -1.17
N VAL A 35 -18.06 6.51 -0.78
CA VAL A 35 -16.84 7.13 -1.35
C VAL A 35 -16.69 6.76 -2.83
N ARG A 36 -16.88 5.49 -3.20
CA ARG A 36 -16.80 5.02 -4.58
C ARG A 36 -17.87 5.66 -5.47
N ALA A 37 -19.11 5.73 -5.00
CA ALA A 37 -20.20 6.39 -5.73
C ALA A 37 -19.91 7.87 -5.92
N HIS A 38 -19.36 8.55 -4.91
CA HIS A 38 -18.95 9.96 -5.01
C HIS A 38 -17.82 10.17 -6.03
N ALA A 39 -16.79 9.33 -5.99
CA ALA A 39 -15.70 9.35 -6.98
C ALA A 39 -16.23 9.14 -8.40
N PHE A 40 -17.09 8.14 -8.60
CA PHE A 40 -17.70 7.87 -9.91
C PHE A 40 -18.55 9.06 -10.40
N LEU A 41 -19.35 9.68 -9.53
CA LEU A 41 -20.17 10.84 -9.89
C LEU A 41 -19.35 12.10 -10.21
N THR A 42 -18.16 12.25 -9.64
CA THR A 42 -17.32 13.45 -9.81
C THR A 42 -16.29 13.32 -10.93
N THR A 43 -15.74 12.12 -11.15
CA THR A 43 -14.68 11.88 -12.15
C THR A 43 -15.17 11.10 -13.37
N GLY A 44 -16.33 10.44 -13.29
CA GLY A 44 -16.81 9.49 -14.30
C GLY A 44 -16.01 8.18 -14.32
N GLN A 45 -15.10 7.97 -13.36
CA GLN A 45 -14.25 6.79 -13.28
C GLN A 45 -14.56 6.00 -12.02
N ASP A 46 -14.68 4.69 -12.18
CA ASP A 46 -14.84 3.78 -11.06
C ASP A 46 -13.44 3.40 -10.53
N PRO A 47 -13.06 3.83 -9.32
CA PRO A 47 -11.72 3.60 -8.79
C PRO A 47 -11.40 2.12 -8.51
N VAL A 48 -12.41 1.25 -8.50
CA VAL A 48 -12.26 -0.19 -8.20
C VAL A 48 -12.39 -1.06 -9.46
N ALA A 49 -12.97 -0.55 -10.55
CA ALA A 49 -13.28 -1.36 -11.73
C ALA A 49 -12.06 -2.03 -12.39
N ALA A 50 -10.87 -1.44 -12.24
CA ALA A 50 -9.62 -1.99 -12.78
C ALA A 50 -8.81 -2.81 -11.77
N LEU A 51 -9.23 -2.89 -10.50
CA LEU A 51 -8.48 -3.59 -9.46
C LEU A 51 -8.74 -5.10 -9.54
N SER A 52 -7.68 -5.88 -9.36
CA SER A 52 -7.82 -7.31 -9.11
C SER A 52 -8.49 -7.56 -7.74
N PRO A 53 -9.07 -8.76 -7.50
CA PRO A 53 -9.62 -9.09 -6.18
C PRO A 53 -8.63 -8.90 -5.04
N TRP A 54 -7.34 -9.17 -5.29
CA TRP A 54 -6.28 -8.94 -4.31
C TRP A 54 -6.02 -7.46 -4.06
N GLN A 55 -5.90 -6.66 -5.11
CA GLN A 55 -5.71 -5.21 -4.97
C GLN A 55 -6.88 -4.56 -4.24
N ASP A 56 -8.10 -5.01 -4.50
CA ASP A 56 -9.29 -4.51 -3.80
C ASP A 56 -9.31 -4.93 -2.32
N ALA A 57 -8.96 -6.18 -1.99
CA ALA A 57 -8.83 -6.62 -0.59
C ALA A 57 -7.77 -5.80 0.18
N VAL A 58 -6.62 -5.51 -0.44
CA VAL A 58 -5.57 -4.67 0.15
C VAL A 58 -6.05 -3.24 0.34
N ARG A 59 -6.70 -2.65 -0.67
CA ARG A 59 -7.29 -1.31 -0.60
C ARG A 59 -8.31 -1.20 0.53
N LEU A 60 -9.22 -2.18 0.62
CA LEU A 60 -10.19 -2.30 1.69
C LEU A 60 -9.46 -2.33 3.03
N ALA A 61 -8.56 -3.28 3.26
CA ALA A 61 -7.82 -3.39 4.52
C ALA A 61 -6.99 -2.12 4.86
N ALA A 62 -6.46 -1.41 3.87
CA ALA A 62 -5.68 -0.19 4.05
C ALA A 62 -6.51 1.01 4.51
N ALA A 63 -7.77 1.11 4.06
CA ALA A 63 -8.71 2.18 4.41
C ALA A 63 -9.14 2.16 5.90
N HIS A 64 -8.82 1.09 6.63
CA HIS A 64 -9.21 0.91 8.03
C HIS A 64 -8.09 1.32 9.00
N PRO A 65 -8.25 2.44 9.76
CA PRO A 65 -7.33 2.82 10.81
C PRO A 65 -7.58 1.91 12.02
N GLY A 66 -6.86 0.81 12.08
CA GLY A 66 -6.88 -0.12 13.20
C GLY A 66 -5.84 -1.19 12.90
N SER A 67 -4.68 -1.10 13.51
CA SER A 67 -3.50 -1.95 13.23
C SER A 67 -3.66 -3.41 13.72
N GLY A 68 -4.84 -4.01 13.56
CA GLY A 68 -5.15 -5.33 14.15
C GLY A 68 -5.28 -5.30 15.67
N LEU A 69 -5.47 -4.12 16.27
CA LEU A 69 -5.59 -3.96 17.72
C LEU A 69 -6.95 -4.42 18.27
N THR A 70 -8.01 -4.33 17.46
CA THR A 70 -9.33 -4.85 17.82
C THR A 70 -9.53 -6.28 17.32
N ALA A 71 -10.38 -7.05 18.00
CA ALA A 71 -10.75 -8.40 17.56
C ALA A 71 -11.39 -8.39 16.15
N SER A 72 -12.23 -7.38 15.86
CA SER A 72 -12.91 -7.22 14.58
C SER A 72 -11.93 -6.95 13.44
N THR A 73 -10.92 -6.10 13.63
CA THR A 73 -9.91 -5.86 12.57
C THR A 73 -9.04 -7.08 12.31
N ARG A 74 -8.72 -7.88 13.35
CA ARG A 74 -8.01 -9.17 13.15
C ARG A 74 -8.85 -10.18 12.38
N ALA A 75 -10.14 -10.26 12.64
CA ALA A 75 -11.06 -11.11 11.90
C ALA A 75 -11.10 -10.71 10.42
N LEU A 76 -11.26 -9.41 10.13
CA LEU A 76 -11.25 -8.89 8.77
C LEU A 76 -9.96 -9.25 8.00
N TYR A 77 -8.78 -9.02 8.60
CA TYR A 77 -7.50 -9.35 7.96
C TYR A 77 -7.37 -10.84 7.66
N ARG A 78 -7.77 -11.69 8.61
CA ARG A 78 -7.76 -13.13 8.44
C ARG A 78 -8.70 -13.57 7.31
N ASP A 79 -9.93 -13.08 7.32
CA ASP A 79 -10.96 -13.52 6.38
C ASP A 79 -10.64 -13.06 4.95
N LEU A 80 -10.16 -11.82 4.77
CA LEU A 80 -9.69 -11.31 3.47
C LEU A 80 -8.48 -12.08 2.94
N ALA A 81 -7.50 -12.36 3.80
CA ALA A 81 -6.30 -13.07 3.38
C ALA A 81 -6.62 -14.52 2.96
N TYR A 82 -7.40 -15.24 3.77
CA TYR A 82 -7.75 -16.63 3.48
C TYR A 82 -8.69 -16.79 2.30
N ALA A 83 -9.59 -15.84 2.04
CA ALA A 83 -10.43 -15.85 0.84
C ALA A 83 -9.62 -15.78 -0.47
N LEU A 84 -8.36 -15.37 -0.41
CA LEU A 84 -7.46 -15.19 -1.54
C LEU A 84 -6.19 -16.06 -1.45
N ASP A 85 -6.22 -17.12 -0.63
CA ASP A 85 -5.10 -18.04 -0.41
C ASP A 85 -3.80 -17.34 0.05
N ARG A 86 -3.92 -16.30 0.87
CA ARG A 86 -2.82 -15.53 1.46
C ARG A 86 -2.80 -15.62 2.98
N THR A 87 -1.67 -15.25 3.58
CA THR A 87 -1.57 -15.13 5.03
C THR A 87 -1.94 -13.72 5.51
N PRO A 88 -2.37 -13.56 6.77
CA PRO A 88 -2.57 -12.22 7.35
C PRO A 88 -1.32 -11.34 7.30
N THR A 89 -0.13 -11.95 7.36
CA THR A 89 1.16 -11.24 7.22
C THR A 89 1.37 -10.72 5.81
N ASP A 90 1.03 -11.50 4.78
CA ASP A 90 1.09 -11.05 3.39
C ASP A 90 0.17 -9.84 3.18
N LEU A 91 -1.06 -9.91 3.70
CA LEU A 91 -2.01 -8.80 3.65
C LEU A 91 -1.49 -7.57 4.40
N ALA A 92 -0.92 -7.74 5.59
CA ALA A 92 -0.34 -6.62 6.34
C ALA A 92 0.82 -5.95 5.58
N ARG A 93 1.69 -6.74 4.94
CA ARG A 93 2.80 -6.22 4.12
C ARG A 93 2.29 -5.50 2.87
N ALA A 94 1.27 -6.06 2.20
CA ALA A 94 0.62 -5.44 1.05
C ALA A 94 -0.10 -4.13 1.41
N VAL A 95 -0.79 -4.09 2.57
CA VAL A 95 -1.40 -2.86 3.11
C VAL A 95 -0.34 -1.80 3.39
N ALA A 96 0.81 -2.17 3.95
CA ALA A 96 1.92 -1.23 4.13
C ALA A 96 2.40 -0.65 2.79
N GLY A 97 2.54 -1.47 1.75
CA GLY A 97 2.91 -1.02 0.41
C GLY A 97 1.86 -0.11 -0.22
N TRP A 98 0.57 -0.45 -0.05
CA TRP A 98 -0.54 0.39 -0.51
C TRP A 98 -0.59 1.73 0.22
N ARG A 99 -0.30 1.76 1.53
CA ARG A 99 -0.23 3.02 2.29
C ARG A 99 0.95 3.89 1.88
N GLN A 100 2.05 3.26 1.48
CA GLN A 100 3.24 3.96 1.01
C GLN A 100 3.02 4.68 -0.32
N GLY A 101 2.37 4.04 -1.31
CA GLY A 101 2.15 4.67 -2.61
C GLY A 101 1.01 4.10 -3.45
N GLY A 102 -0.07 3.68 -2.80
CA GLY A 102 -1.27 3.14 -3.45
C GLY A 102 -0.99 1.89 -4.28
N ALA A 103 -1.66 1.79 -5.42
CA ALA A 103 -1.49 0.67 -6.34
C ALA A 103 -0.04 0.55 -6.86
N ALA A 104 0.67 1.67 -7.06
CA ALA A 104 2.08 1.65 -7.48
C ALA A 104 2.97 1.06 -6.37
N GLY A 105 2.77 1.47 -5.11
CA GLY A 105 3.50 0.90 -3.97
C GLY A 105 3.27 -0.60 -3.78
N LEU A 106 2.04 -1.08 -4.01
CA LEU A 106 1.74 -2.51 -4.03
C LEU A 106 2.47 -3.23 -5.18
N ALA A 107 2.43 -2.68 -6.40
CA ALA A 107 3.13 -3.27 -7.54
C ALA A 107 4.65 -3.35 -7.30
N VAL A 108 5.27 -2.34 -6.68
CA VAL A 108 6.71 -2.35 -6.35
C VAL A 108 7.07 -3.37 -5.28
N LEU A 109 6.15 -3.64 -4.36
CA LEU A 109 6.31 -4.70 -3.37
C LEU A 109 6.34 -6.09 -4.03
N GLU A 110 5.45 -6.34 -5.00
CA GLU A 110 5.16 -7.69 -5.52
C GLU A 110 5.93 -8.03 -6.80
N GLU A 111 6.17 -7.06 -7.68
CA GLU A 111 6.63 -7.30 -9.04
C GLU A 111 8.01 -6.67 -9.29
N PRO A 112 9.11 -7.43 -9.08
CA PRO A 112 10.42 -6.97 -9.50
C PRO A 112 10.53 -6.92 -11.03
N TRP A 113 11.06 -5.81 -11.55
CA TRP A 113 11.16 -5.54 -12.99
C TRP A 113 12.55 -5.00 -13.34
N ASP A 114 12.92 -5.09 -14.61
CA ASP A 114 14.22 -4.61 -15.11
C ASP A 114 14.07 -3.18 -15.66
N PRO A 115 14.56 -2.15 -14.94
CA PRO A 115 14.47 -0.78 -15.41
C PRO A 115 15.34 -0.53 -16.65
N PRO A 116 14.90 0.33 -17.59
CA PRO A 116 15.79 0.80 -18.64
C PRO A 116 16.95 1.58 -18.02
N ALA A 117 18.07 1.66 -18.76
CA ALA A 117 19.20 2.48 -18.36
C ALA A 117 18.74 3.92 -18.06
N GLY A 118 19.29 4.53 -17.00
CA GLY A 118 18.95 5.91 -16.62
C GLY A 118 18.79 6.13 -15.11
N PRO A 119 17.58 6.42 -14.58
CA PRO A 119 17.39 6.77 -13.17
C PRO A 119 17.97 5.75 -12.19
N PHE A 120 17.84 4.46 -12.50
CA PHE A 120 18.38 3.38 -11.68
C PHE A 120 19.91 3.40 -11.59
N ASP A 121 20.60 3.62 -12.71
CA ASP A 121 22.06 3.62 -12.77
C ASP A 121 22.68 4.80 -11.99
N ARG A 122 21.96 5.93 -11.92
CA ARG A 122 22.39 7.13 -11.21
C ARG A 122 22.19 7.05 -9.70
N ALA A 123 21.35 6.14 -9.22
CA ALA A 123 21.02 6.06 -7.80
C ALA A 123 22.20 5.63 -6.93
N ARG A 124 22.98 4.63 -7.36
CA ARG A 124 24.14 4.16 -6.59
C ARG A 124 25.21 5.24 -6.38
N PRO A 125 25.67 5.96 -7.43
CA PRO A 125 26.57 7.10 -7.25
C PRO A 125 26.00 8.18 -6.33
N ALA A 126 24.70 8.50 -6.43
CA ALA A 126 24.06 9.50 -5.57
C ALA A 126 24.08 9.09 -4.09
N LEU A 127 23.74 7.84 -3.79
CA LEU A 127 23.77 7.29 -2.43
C LEU A 127 25.19 7.32 -1.84
N ILE A 128 26.21 6.95 -2.63
CA ILE A 128 27.61 7.01 -2.19
C ILE A 128 28.05 8.45 -1.92
N ALA A 129 27.66 9.40 -2.77
CA ALA A 129 27.99 10.81 -2.59
C ALA A 129 27.32 11.44 -1.36
N ALA A 130 26.22 10.84 -0.88
CA ALA A 130 25.52 11.21 0.35
C ALA A 130 25.98 10.40 1.58
N ASP A 131 27.15 9.75 1.51
CA ASP A 131 27.75 8.94 2.59
C ASP A 131 26.91 7.74 3.06
N PHE A 132 25.99 7.24 2.24
CA PHE A 132 25.26 6.00 2.53
C PHE A 132 26.07 4.74 2.19
N PRO A 133 25.75 3.58 2.81
CA PRO A 133 26.43 2.32 2.53
C PRO A 133 26.34 1.91 1.06
N ALA A 134 27.25 1.04 0.63
CA ALA A 134 27.21 0.48 -0.72
C ALA A 134 26.00 -0.46 -0.89
N PHE A 135 25.04 -0.06 -1.73
CA PHE A 135 23.91 -0.90 -2.10
C PHE A 135 24.25 -1.87 -3.25
N ARG A 136 23.80 -3.11 -3.11
CA ARG A 136 23.88 -4.17 -4.12
C ARG A 136 22.66 -4.12 -5.05
N PRO A 137 22.84 -4.03 -6.37
CA PRO A 137 21.73 -4.00 -7.31
C PRO A 137 21.20 -5.40 -7.65
N TRP A 138 19.88 -5.51 -7.80
CA TRP A 138 19.20 -6.65 -8.41
C TRP A 138 17.88 -6.18 -9.01
N ARG A 139 17.71 -6.28 -10.33
CA ARG A 139 16.55 -5.74 -11.05
C ARG A 139 16.31 -4.26 -10.66
N ASN A 140 15.09 -3.89 -10.28
CA ASN A 140 14.72 -2.58 -9.76
C ASN A 140 15.06 -2.37 -8.27
N ARG A 141 15.88 -3.21 -7.64
CA ARG A 141 16.16 -3.16 -6.19
C ARG A 141 17.62 -2.81 -5.92
N LEU A 142 17.82 -1.97 -4.93
CA LEU A 142 19.10 -1.66 -4.32
C LEU A 142 19.04 -2.09 -2.86
N SER A 143 19.91 -3.00 -2.41
CA SER A 143 19.85 -3.57 -1.05
C SER A 143 21.16 -3.43 -0.27
N THR A 144 21.04 -3.16 1.03
CA THR A 144 22.06 -3.43 2.07
C THR A 144 21.66 -4.67 2.88
N GLU A 145 22.19 -4.85 4.09
CA GLU A 145 21.81 -5.95 4.99
C GLU A 145 20.42 -5.76 5.62
N SER A 146 19.96 -4.52 5.78
CA SER A 146 18.71 -4.18 6.48
C SER A 146 17.88 -3.08 5.82
N LEU A 147 18.40 -2.44 4.76
CA LEU A 147 17.71 -1.38 4.01
C LEU A 147 17.60 -1.77 2.54
N GLN A 148 16.49 -1.43 1.91
CA GLN A 148 16.29 -1.65 0.49
C GLN A 148 15.50 -0.51 -0.12
N LEU A 149 15.96 -0.04 -1.27
CA LEU A 149 15.24 0.88 -2.13
C LEU A 149 14.75 0.12 -3.36
N ARG A 150 13.51 0.35 -3.78
CA ARG A 150 12.95 -0.21 -5.00
C ARG A 150 12.44 0.88 -5.92
N LEU A 151 12.85 0.85 -7.18
CA LEU A 151 12.36 1.77 -8.20
C LEU A 151 11.02 1.28 -8.74
N GLY A 152 10.01 2.14 -8.68
CA GLY A 152 8.71 1.92 -9.29
C GLY A 152 8.65 2.27 -10.76
N ARG A 153 7.65 1.72 -11.45
CA ARG A 153 7.38 2.04 -12.87
C ARG A 153 6.84 3.46 -13.06
N ASP A 154 6.38 4.08 -11.98
CA ASP A 154 6.01 5.48 -11.86
C ASP A 154 7.23 6.41 -11.65
N GLY A 155 8.44 5.85 -11.52
CA GLY A 155 9.69 6.60 -11.39
C GLY A 155 10.03 7.02 -9.96
N LEU A 156 9.27 6.57 -8.96
CA LEU A 156 9.55 6.84 -7.54
C LEU A 156 10.37 5.72 -6.91
N TRP A 157 11.15 6.09 -5.90
CA TRP A 157 11.90 5.19 -5.03
C TRP A 157 11.10 4.91 -3.77
N TYR A 158 10.91 3.62 -3.50
CA TYR A 158 10.18 3.11 -2.35
C TYR A 158 11.17 2.53 -1.35
N GLY A 159 11.07 2.97 -0.10
CA GLY A 159 11.90 2.50 1.00
C GLY A 159 11.34 1.25 1.67
N TYR A 160 12.23 0.32 2.03
CA TYR A 160 11.93 -0.90 2.78
C TYR A 160 13.01 -1.15 3.83
N GLU A 161 12.60 -1.70 4.98
CA GLU A 161 13.49 -2.16 6.05
C GLU A 161 13.29 -3.65 6.33
N SER A 162 14.33 -4.32 6.82
CA SER A 162 14.23 -5.67 7.38
C SER A 162 15.24 -5.86 8.50
N ASP A 163 15.02 -6.89 9.33
CA ASP A 163 16.07 -7.38 10.22
C ASP A 163 17.30 -7.79 9.39
N ALA A 164 18.50 -7.50 9.90
CA ALA A 164 19.75 -7.83 9.21
C ALA A 164 19.80 -9.32 8.80
N GLY A 165 19.97 -9.56 7.50
CA GLY A 165 20.06 -10.92 6.94
C GLY A 165 18.71 -11.63 6.76
N ARG A 166 17.57 -10.96 6.99
CA ARG A 166 16.24 -11.46 6.63
C ARG A 166 15.74 -10.83 5.34
N GLU A 167 14.99 -11.61 4.58
CA GLU A 167 14.35 -11.16 3.34
C GLU A 167 12.91 -10.64 3.55
N ASP A 168 12.52 -10.45 4.82
CA ASP A 168 11.22 -9.93 5.23
C ASP A 168 11.15 -8.39 5.13
N TRP A 169 11.22 -7.88 3.91
CA TRP A 169 11.20 -6.45 3.61
C TRP A 169 9.84 -5.81 3.91
N TRP A 170 9.81 -4.85 4.83
CA TRP A 170 8.64 -4.07 5.23
C TRP A 170 8.68 -2.67 4.61
N PRO A 171 7.61 -2.25 3.90
CA PRO A 171 7.49 -0.89 3.35
C PRO A 171 7.55 0.18 4.43
N ARG A 172 8.38 1.22 4.24
CA ARG A 172 8.58 2.33 5.19
C ARG A 172 8.90 3.64 4.48
N GLY A 173 8.50 4.75 5.10
CA GLY A 173 8.73 6.09 4.57
C GLY A 173 7.87 6.40 3.35
N ALA A 174 7.82 7.68 2.97
CA ALA A 174 7.19 8.16 1.77
C ALA A 174 8.06 7.88 0.53
N PRO A 175 7.46 7.60 -0.63
CA PRO A 175 8.19 7.45 -1.88
C PRO A 175 8.69 8.81 -2.39
N ASP A 176 9.88 8.82 -3.01
CA ASP A 176 10.53 10.05 -3.52
C ASP A 176 11.11 9.84 -4.93
N LEU A 177 11.23 10.90 -5.73
CA LEU A 177 11.94 10.87 -7.01
C LEU A 177 13.45 10.69 -6.82
N ASP A 178 14.00 11.16 -5.69
CA ASP A 178 15.40 11.03 -5.32
C ASP A 178 15.60 9.83 -4.38
N PRO A 179 16.46 8.85 -4.73
CA PRO A 179 16.77 7.73 -3.84
C PRO A 179 17.38 8.16 -2.50
N VAL A 180 18.10 9.29 -2.46
CA VAL A 180 18.65 9.86 -1.21
C VAL A 180 17.53 10.40 -0.33
N GLY A 181 16.54 11.09 -0.91
CA GLY A 181 15.35 11.58 -0.22
C GLY A 181 14.52 10.43 0.37
N ALA A 182 14.22 9.42 -0.44
CA ALA A 182 13.47 8.24 0.00
C ALA A 182 14.17 7.50 1.17
N LEU A 183 15.50 7.40 1.14
CA LEU A 183 16.25 6.76 2.22
C LEU A 183 16.33 7.61 3.49
N THR A 184 16.44 8.93 3.34
CA THR A 184 16.48 9.88 4.47
C THR A 184 15.16 9.87 5.23
N ASP A 185 14.03 9.91 4.52
CA ASP A 185 12.69 9.81 5.13
C ASP A 185 12.47 8.46 5.82
N LEU A 186 12.91 7.35 5.19
CA LEU A 186 12.84 6.02 5.81
C LEU A 186 13.57 5.97 7.16
N LEU A 187 14.73 6.63 7.27
CA LEU A 187 15.54 6.68 8.50
C LEU A 187 14.99 7.67 9.54
N GLY A 188 13.93 8.42 9.22
CA GLY A 188 13.26 9.33 10.15
C GLY A 188 14.00 10.64 10.39
N HIS A 189 14.70 11.15 9.38
CA HIS A 189 15.40 12.43 9.41
C HIS A 189 14.58 13.58 8.80
#